data_AF-U5D058-F1
#
_entry.id   AF-U5D058-F1
#
_cell.length_a   1.000
_cell.length_b   1.000
_cell.length_c   1.000
_cell.angle_alpha   90.00
_cell.angle_beta   90.00
_cell.angle_gamma   90.00
#
_symmetry.space_group_name_H-M   'P 1'
#
loop_
_entity.id
_entity.type
_entity.pdbx_description
1 polymer ?
#
loop_
_entity_poly.entity_id
_entity_poly.type
_entity_poly.pdbx_seq_one_letter_code
_entity_poly.pdbx_strand_id
1 'polypeptide(L)'
;MDPARMAHALAPGRITFDEKMVVRKAIEEAGIPHTYVSANCFSGYLGAGLCQVGRITPSRERVIILGDGNTKGTVFSIGINKKIAELPPIGMIRQR
;
A
#
# COMPACT_ATOMS: atom_id res chain seq x y z
N MET A 1 -3.34 -7.29 2.24
CA MET A 1 -2.80 -8.65 2.24
C MET A 1 -3.23 -9.27 3.55
N ASP A 2 -3.79 -10.48 3.52
CA ASP A 2 -4.36 -11.11 4.71
C ASP A 2 -3.34 -12.02 5.41
N PRO A 3 -2.89 -11.70 6.64
CA PRO A 3 -1.91 -12.48 7.38
C PRO A 3 -2.30 -13.96 7.55
N ALA A 4 -3.59 -14.26 7.72
CA ALA A 4 -4.09 -15.63 7.88
C ALA A 4 -3.84 -16.52 6.65
N ARG A 5 -3.57 -15.92 5.47
CA ARG A 5 -3.29 -16.64 4.22
C ARG A 5 -1.80 -16.72 3.87
N MET A 6 -0.92 -16.21 4.72
CA MET A 6 0.52 -16.05 4.45
C MET A 6 1.38 -17.16 5.10
N ALA A 7 0.88 -18.40 5.13
CA ALA A 7 1.54 -19.54 5.80
C ALA A 7 2.92 -19.90 5.22
N HIS A 8 3.21 -19.54 3.97
CA HIS A 8 4.49 -19.81 3.30
C HIS A 8 5.39 -18.57 3.20
N ALA A 9 5.06 -17.48 3.91
CA ALA A 9 5.92 -16.31 3.94
C ALA A 9 7.27 -16.62 4.59
N LEU A 10 8.34 -16.06 4.03
CA LEU A 10 9.70 -16.16 4.57
C LEU A 10 10.01 -14.95 5.46
N ALA A 11 10.99 -15.13 6.36
CA ALA A 11 11.57 -14.01 7.10
C ALA A 11 12.28 -13.04 6.13
N PRO A 12 12.23 -11.71 6.37
CA PRO A 12 11.66 -11.03 7.54
C PRO A 12 10.13 -10.84 7.48
N GLY A 13 9.50 -10.95 6.31
CA GLY A 13 8.08 -10.63 6.12
C GLY A 13 7.12 -11.47 6.97
N ARG A 14 7.47 -12.74 7.24
CA ARG A 14 6.69 -13.65 8.09
C ARG A 14 6.44 -13.11 9.49
N ILE A 15 7.44 -12.45 10.08
CA ILE A 15 7.40 -11.94 11.47
C ILE A 15 6.20 -11.00 11.63
N THR A 16 6.03 -10.05 10.71
CA THR A 16 4.94 -9.07 10.75
C THR A 16 3.56 -9.72 10.57
N PHE A 17 3.45 -10.83 9.82
CA PHE A 17 2.18 -11.56 9.71
C PHE A 17 1.82 -12.25 11.02
N ASP A 18 2.80 -12.90 11.66
CA ASP A 18 2.59 -13.57 12.94
C ASP A 18 2.22 -12.56 14.05
N GLU A 19 2.88 -11.40 14.10
CA GLU A 19 2.54 -10.30 15.02
C GLU A 19 1.10 -9.81 14.84
N LYS A 20 0.63 -9.66 13.59
CA LYS A 20 -0.76 -9.28 13.33
C LYS A 20 -1.74 -10.36 13.79
N MET A 21 -1.39 -11.64 13.68
CA MET A 21 -2.23 -12.74 14.16
C MET A 21 -2.37 -12.74 15.68
N VAL A 22 -1.32 -12.36 16.43
CA VAL A 22 -1.40 -12.17 17.90
C VAL A 22 -2.45 -11.11 18.24
N VAL A 23 -2.45 -9.97 17.54
CA VAL A 23 -3.44 -8.90 17.74
C VAL A 23 -4.85 -9.39 17.41
N ARG A 24 -5.03 -10.12 16.30
CA ARG A 24 -6.35 -10.66 15.93
C ARG A 24 -6.92 -11.58 17.00
N LYS A 25 -6.08 -12.49 17.49
CA LYS A 25 -6.44 -13.41 18.57
C LYS A 25 -6.85 -12.66 19.83
N ALA A 26 -6.10 -11.62 20.23
CA ALA A 26 -6.44 -10.82 21.40
C ALA A 26 -7.78 -10.06 21.25
N ILE A 27 -8.09 -9.54 20.06
CA ILE A 27 -9.37 -8.87 19.76
C ILE A 27 -10.54 -9.87 19.86
N GLU A 28 -10.35 -11.07 19.32
CA GLU A 28 -11.34 -12.16 19.35
C GLU A 28 -11.59 -12.66 20.77
N GLU A 29 -10.53 -12.89 21.55
CA GLU A 29 -10.61 -13.31 22.96
C GLU A 29 -11.27 -12.25 23.85
N ALA A 30 -11.08 -10.97 23.53
CA ALA A 30 -11.74 -9.87 24.23
C ALA A 30 -13.23 -9.69 23.82
N GLY A 31 -13.73 -10.43 22.83
CA GLY A 31 -15.11 -10.32 22.34
C GLY A 31 -15.43 -8.97 21.69
N ILE A 32 -14.42 -8.25 21.19
CA ILE A 32 -14.60 -6.92 20.59
C ILE A 32 -15.17 -7.10 19.17
N PRO A 33 -16.30 -6.45 18.83
CA PRO A 33 -16.81 -6.44 17.45
C PRO A 33 -15.79 -5.80 16.51
N HIS A 34 -15.40 -6.52 15.45
CA HIS A 34 -14.32 -6.08 14.57
C HIS A 34 -14.54 -6.55 13.12
N THR A 35 -13.83 -5.89 12.20
CA THR A 35 -13.74 -6.30 10.80
C THR A 35 -12.29 -6.18 10.34
N TYR A 36 -11.70 -7.28 9.88
CA TYR A 36 -10.35 -7.27 9.32
C TYR A 36 -10.36 -6.89 7.83
N VAL A 37 -9.82 -5.72 7.51
CA VAL A 37 -9.71 -5.25 6.12
C VAL A 37 -8.34 -5.62 5.53
N SER A 38 -8.33 -6.46 4.50
CA SER A 38 -7.12 -6.76 3.72
C SER A 38 -7.04 -5.87 2.47
N ALA A 39 -6.41 -4.70 2.58
CA ALA A 39 -6.31 -3.72 1.49
C ALA A 39 -5.26 -4.03 0.38
N ASN A 40 -4.68 -5.24 0.37
CA ASN A 40 -3.68 -5.69 -0.62
C ASN A 40 -2.55 -4.69 -0.89
N CYS A 41 -2.29 -4.34 -2.15
CA CYS A 41 -1.17 -3.50 -2.56
C CYS A 41 -1.66 -2.06 -2.79
N PHE A 42 -1.12 -1.10 -2.02
CA PHE A 42 -1.45 0.31 -2.19
C PHE A 42 -0.87 0.85 -3.51
N SER A 43 -1.70 1.45 -4.37
CA SER A 43 -1.30 1.94 -5.69
C SER A 43 -0.18 2.97 -5.64
N GLY A 44 -0.23 3.92 -4.69
CA GLY A 44 0.79 4.96 -4.55
C GLY A 44 2.19 4.45 -4.18
N TYR A 45 2.27 3.28 -3.53
CA TYR A 45 3.54 2.67 -3.15
C TYR A 45 4.01 1.64 -4.18
N LEU A 46 3.16 0.67 -4.52
CA LEU A 46 3.55 -0.46 -5.35
C LEU A 46 3.21 -0.27 -6.82
N GLY A 47 2.07 0.34 -7.14
CA GLY A 47 1.67 0.60 -8.53
C GLY A 47 2.51 1.69 -9.18
N ALA A 48 2.70 2.81 -8.48
CA ALA A 48 3.39 3.98 -9.00
C ALA A 48 4.88 3.73 -9.29
N GLY A 49 5.53 2.90 -8.46
CA GLY A 49 6.93 2.51 -8.61
C GLY A 49 7.18 1.24 -9.43
N LEU A 50 6.14 0.59 -9.99
CA LEU A 50 6.24 -0.75 -10.61
C LEU A 50 6.87 -1.80 -9.69
N CYS A 51 6.48 -1.79 -8.41
CA CYS A 51 7.01 -2.64 -7.35
C CYS A 51 8.55 -2.57 -7.18
N GLN A 52 9.19 -1.49 -7.63
CA GLN A 52 10.62 -1.29 -7.46
C GLN A 52 10.92 -0.72 -6.06
N VAL A 53 11.88 -1.34 -5.37
CA VAL A 53 12.27 -0.91 -4.02
C VAL A 53 12.80 0.53 -4.06
N GLY A 54 12.28 1.37 -3.17
CA GLY A 54 12.73 2.76 -3.02
C GLY A 54 12.27 3.72 -4.12
N ARG A 55 11.39 3.31 -5.05
CA ARG A 55 10.82 4.19 -6.07
C ARG A 55 9.30 4.28 -5.95
N ILE A 56 8.78 5.49 -6.06
CA ILE A 56 7.34 5.79 -6.16
C ILE A 56 6.96 6.34 -7.54
N THR A 57 7.93 6.40 -8.45
CA THR A 57 7.76 6.78 -9.85
C THR A 57 8.24 5.62 -10.74
N PRO A 58 7.61 5.41 -11.90
CA PRO A 58 7.93 4.28 -12.75
C PRO A 58 9.33 4.45 -13.35
N SER A 59 10.14 3.39 -13.28
CA SER A 59 11.44 3.37 -13.96
C SER A 59 11.24 3.39 -15.47
N ARG A 60 12.01 4.22 -16.18
CA ARG A 60 11.96 4.33 -17.65
C ARG A 60 13.02 3.50 -18.36
N GLU A 61 14.01 2.99 -17.63
CA GLU A 61 15.19 2.35 -18.22
C GLU A 61 15.18 0.84 -17.99
N ARG A 62 15.07 0.42 -16.71
CA ARG A 62 15.09 -0.99 -16.31
C ARG A 62 14.16 -1.25 -15.14
N VAL A 63 13.60 -2.45 -15.10
CA VAL A 63 12.78 -2.95 -14.00
C VAL A 63 13.30 -4.30 -13.56
N ILE A 64 13.27 -4.57 -12.25
CA ILE A 64 13.58 -5.88 -11.68
C ILE A 64 12.27 -6.63 -11.51
N ILE A 65 12.18 -7.82 -12.09
CA ILE A 65 11.06 -8.74 -11.92
C ILE A 65 11.46 -9.79 -10.89
N LEU A 66 10.69 -9.92 -9.82
CA LEU A 66 10.89 -10.94 -8.80
C LEU A 66 10.20 -12.24 -9.26
N GLY A 67 10.97 -13.33 -9.40
CA GLY A 67 10.47 -14.59 -9.94
C GLY A 67 10.27 -14.53 -11.46
N ASP A 68 9.16 -15.06 -11.96
CA ASP A 68 8.84 -15.17 -13.39
C ASP A 68 7.93 -14.05 -13.92
N GLY A 69 7.36 -13.23 -13.03
CA GLY A 69 6.46 -12.14 -13.38
C GLY A 69 5.02 -12.53 -13.72
N ASN A 70 4.63 -13.82 -13.62
CA ASN A 70 3.28 -14.28 -13.96
C ASN A 70 2.32 -14.29 -12.77
N THR A 71 2.82 -14.01 -11.57
CA THR A 71 2.02 -14.03 -10.34
C THR A 71 1.11 -12.80 -10.26
N LYS A 72 -0.20 -13.03 -10.10
CA LYS A 72 -1.20 -11.96 -10.02
C LYS A 72 -1.18 -11.27 -8.65
N GLY A 73 -1.20 -9.94 -8.68
CA GLY A 73 -1.39 -9.09 -7.49
C GLY A 73 -2.54 -8.10 -7.69
N THR A 74 -3.30 -7.82 -6.64
CA THR A 74 -4.36 -6.80 -6.66
C THR A 74 -3.81 -5.47 -6.17
N VAL A 75 -3.78 -4.47 -7.05
CA VAL A 75 -3.43 -3.09 -6.71
C VAL A 75 -4.70 -2.29 -6.50
N PHE A 76 -4.88 -1.74 -5.30
CA PHE A 76 -6.03 -0.91 -4.97
C PHE A 76 -5.67 0.56 -5.17
N SER A 77 -6.42 1.25 -6.03
CA SER A 77 -6.34 2.69 -6.20
C SER A 77 -7.59 3.33 -5.61
N ILE A 78 -7.44 4.04 -4.49
CA ILE A 78 -8.48 4.95 -4.02
C ILE A 78 -8.40 6.17 -4.91
N GLY A 79 -9.37 6.33 -5.81
CA GLY A 79 -9.54 7.58 -6.54
C GLY A 79 -9.88 8.69 -5.56
N ILE A 80 -8.88 9.43 -5.09
CA ILE A 80 -9.11 10.79 -4.61
C ILE A 80 -9.59 11.58 -5.83
N ASN A 81 -10.90 11.88 -5.87
CA ASN A 81 -11.47 12.82 -6.82
C ASN A 81 -10.66 14.12 -6.68
N LYS A 82 -9.73 14.34 -7.61
CA LYS A 82 -8.85 15.49 -7.64
C LYS A 82 -9.70 16.68 -8.06
N LYS A 83 -10.45 17.27 -7.12
CA LYS A 83 -10.89 18.65 -7.26
C LYS A 83 -9.65 19.50 -6.99
N ILE A 84 -8.82 19.66 -8.01
CA ILE A 84 -7.72 20.62 -8.01
C ILE A 84 -8.42 21.99 -7.91
N ALA A 85 -8.52 22.54 -6.70
CA ALA A 85 -8.78 23.96 -6.55
C ALA A 85 -7.57 24.65 -7.18
N GLU A 86 -7.79 25.28 -8.33
CA GLU A 86 -6.82 26.20 -8.92
C GLU A 86 -6.54 27.29 -7.89
N LEU A 87 -5.41 27.17 -7.19
CA LEU A 87 -4.85 28.27 -6.43
C LEU A 87 -4.39 29.31 -7.45
N PRO A 88 -4.88 30.56 -7.39
CA PRO A 88 -4.41 31.60 -8.28
C PRO A 88 -2.91 31.83 -8.06
N PRO A 89 -2.15 32.15 -9.12
CA PRO A 89 -0.71 32.34 -9.02
C PRO A 89 -0.39 33.45 -8.02
N ILE A 90 0.53 33.15 -7.10
CA ILE A 90 1.14 34.11 -6.19
C ILE A 90 1.87 35.16 -7.05
N GLY A 91 1.17 36.25 -7.30
CA GLY A 91 1.65 37.41 -8.03
C GLY A 91 1.10 38.67 -7.38
N MET A 92 1.96 39.34 -6.61
CA MET A 92 1.94 40.78 -6.30
C MET A 92 0.56 41.44 -6.08
N ILE A 93 0.13 41.54 -4.82
CA ILE A 93 -0.75 42.65 -4.39
C ILE A 93 0.11 43.62 -3.59
N ARG A 94 0.55 44.67 -4.29
CA ARG A 94 1.09 45.91 -3.75
C ARG A 94 -0.05 46.62 -3.01
N GLN A 95 0.21 47.10 -1.79
CA GLN A 95 -0.72 47.95 -1.05
C GLN A 95 -1.16 49.15 -1.90
N ARG A 96 -2.48 49.33 -2.06
CA ARG A 96 -3.22 50.60 -1.99
C ARG A 96 -4.72 50.33 -2.01
#